data_AF-A0A521M6A4-F1
#
_entry.id   AF-A0A521M6A4-F1
#
_cell.length_a   1.000
_cell.length_b   1.000
_cell.length_c   1.000
_cell.angle_alpha   90.00
_cell.angle_beta   90.00
_cell.angle_gamma   90.00
#
_symmetry.space_group_name_H-M   'P 1'
#
loop_
_entity.id
_entity.type
_entity.pdbx_description
1 polymer ?
#
loop_
_entity_poly.entity_id
_entity_poly.type
_entity_poly.pdbx_seq_one_letter_code
_entity_poly.pdbx_strand_id
1 'polypeptide(L)'
;MLRIHPFVMGHLIGAVMTGAVAGAFINPQAAFIGAVALFAGALVSCVVCQWRPGVEAVAWKLWPVAVFANPVMLAALGFMAADWECVVGARRGWDCLAAAMAILTAGLCLLPPFGGLLWRWWKRRRAPAA
;
A
#
# COMPACT_ATOMS: atom_id res chain seq x y z
N MET A 1 -4.66 1.23 -27.66
CA MET A 1 -4.55 0.38 -26.45
C MET A 1 -4.00 1.24 -25.32
N LEU A 2 -4.76 1.49 -24.25
CA LEU A 2 -4.24 2.22 -23.09
C LEU A 2 -3.08 1.43 -22.48
N ARG A 3 -1.84 1.90 -22.68
CA ARG A 3 -0.66 1.24 -22.14
C ARG A 3 -0.55 1.60 -20.66
N ILE A 4 -1.03 0.72 -19.78
CA ILE A 4 -0.90 0.91 -18.33
C ILE A 4 0.59 0.91 -17.97
N HIS A 5 1.03 1.95 -17.26
CA HIS A 5 2.42 2.10 -16.87
C HIS A 5 2.86 0.94 -15.94
N PRO A 6 4.06 0.35 -16.10
CA PRO A 6 4.49 -0.82 -15.34
C PRO A 6 4.41 -0.68 -13.81
N PHE A 7 4.65 0.53 -13.29
CA PHE A 7 4.50 0.80 -11.85
C PHE A 7 3.05 0.62 -11.38
N VAL A 8 2.09 1.17 -12.12
CA VAL A 8 0.66 1.11 -11.78
C VAL A 8 0.21 -0.34 -11.71
N MET A 9 0.57 -1.13 -12.73
CA MET A 9 0.20 -2.55 -12.77
C MET A 9 0.81 -3.33 -11.60
N GLY A 10 2.10 -3.16 -11.33
CA GLY A 10 2.75 -3.82 -10.20
C GLY A 10 2.20 -3.37 -8.84
N HIS A 11 1.80 -2.09 -8.71
CA HIS A 11 1.23 -1.55 -7.49
C HIS A 11 -0.14 -2.16 -7.18
N LEU A 12 -1.01 -2.22 -8.20
CA LEU A 12 -2.36 -2.80 -8.09
C LEU A 12 -2.32 -4.30 -7.83
N ILE A 13 -1.48 -5.04 -8.57
CA ILE A 13 -1.29 -6.48 -8.33
C ILE A 13 -0.70 -6.71 -6.93
N GLY A 14 0.29 -5.91 -6.54
CA GLY A 14 0.86 -5.96 -5.20
C GLY A 14 -0.17 -5.73 -4.11
N ALA A 15 -1.13 -4.83 -4.32
CA ALA A 15 -2.21 -4.55 -3.39
C ALA A 15 -3.16 -5.73 -3.20
N VAL A 16 -3.62 -6.32 -4.31
CA VAL A 16 -4.50 -7.51 -4.27
C VAL A 16 -3.78 -8.67 -3.60
N MET A 17 -2.52 -8.94 -3.99
CA MET A 17 -1.73 -10.02 -3.40
C MET A 17 -1.50 -9.81 -1.90
N THR A 18 -1.16 -8.58 -1.49
CA THR A 18 -0.94 -8.25 -0.08
C THR A 18 -2.21 -8.50 0.73
N GLY A 19 -3.36 -8.03 0.27
CA GLY A 19 -4.62 -8.17 0.99
C GLY A 19 -5.11 -9.62 1.02
N ALA A 20 -4.99 -10.33 -0.09
CA ALA A 20 -5.36 -11.74 -0.19
C ALA A 20 -4.49 -12.60 0.74
N VAL A 21 -3.17 -12.42 0.70
CA VAL A 21 -2.24 -13.16 1.56
C VAL A 21 -2.45 -12.82 3.02
N ALA A 22 -2.57 -11.53 3.38
CA ALA A 22 -2.79 -11.12 4.76
C ALA A 22 -4.09 -11.69 5.33
N GLY A 23 -5.20 -11.63 4.58
CA GLY A 23 -6.48 -12.13 5.05
C GLY A 23 -6.65 -13.64 4.96
N ALA A 24 -5.86 -14.34 4.14
CA ALA A 24 -5.89 -15.81 4.05
C ALA A 24 -5.51 -16.50 5.37
N PHE A 25 -4.72 -15.84 6.23
CA PHE A 25 -4.39 -16.34 7.58
C PHE A 25 -5.55 -16.21 8.57
N ILE A 26 -6.63 -15.53 8.20
CA ILE A 26 -7.80 -15.27 9.06
C ILE A 26 -9.01 -16.04 8.54
N ASN A 27 -9.56 -15.63 7.39
CA ASN A 27 -10.68 -16.30 6.72
C ASN A 27 -10.88 -15.75 5.29
N PRO A 28 -11.65 -16.43 4.42
CA PRO A 28 -11.85 -16.01 3.03
C PRO A 28 -12.51 -14.63 2.88
N GLN A 29 -13.44 -14.27 3.76
CA GLN A 29 -14.08 -12.95 3.71
C GLN A 29 -13.09 -11.82 4.04
N ALA A 30 -12.23 -12.02 5.03
CA ALA A 30 -11.18 -11.09 5.41
C ALA A 30 -10.14 -10.92 4.28
N ALA A 31 -9.78 -12.02 3.60
CA ALA A 31 -8.94 -11.98 2.41
C ALA A 31 -9.56 -11.11 1.30
N PHE A 32 -10.86 -11.27 1.05
CA PHE A 32 -11.57 -10.47 0.06
C PHE A 32 -11.63 -8.99 0.45
N ILE A 33 -12.07 -8.69 1.69
CA ILE A 33 -12.18 -7.31 2.19
C ILE A 33 -10.82 -6.62 2.17
N GLY A 34 -9.78 -7.28 2.65
CA GLY A 34 -8.41 -6.76 2.65
C GLY A 34 -7.89 -6.49 1.24
N ALA A 35 -8.09 -7.43 0.30
CA ALA A 35 -7.70 -7.25 -1.10
C ALA A 35 -8.41 -6.06 -1.74
N VAL A 36 -9.72 -5.92 -1.54
CA VAL A 36 -10.51 -4.80 -2.07
C VAL A 36 -10.08 -3.46 -1.45
N ALA A 37 -9.91 -3.40 -0.13
CA ALA A 37 -9.51 -2.19 0.56
C ALA A 37 -8.12 -1.71 0.10
N LEU A 38 -7.14 -2.60 0.04
CA LEU A 38 -5.80 -2.25 -0.43
C LEU A 38 -5.79 -1.89 -1.91
N PHE A 39 -6.57 -2.59 -2.75
CA PHE A 39 -6.69 -2.25 -4.17
C PHE A 39 -7.30 -0.85 -4.37
N ALA A 40 -8.37 -0.52 -3.66
CA ALA A 40 -8.97 0.81 -3.70
C ALA A 40 -7.97 1.88 -3.25
N GLY A 41 -7.23 1.63 -2.17
CA GLY A 41 -6.16 2.51 -1.70
C GLY A 41 -5.06 2.73 -2.74
N ALA A 42 -4.64 1.66 -3.41
CA ALA A 42 -3.64 1.69 -4.47
C ALA A 42 -4.13 2.38 -5.75
N LEU A 43 -5.44 2.33 -6.05
CA LEU A 43 -6.01 3.09 -7.17
C LEU A 43 -5.91 4.59 -6.92
N VAL A 44 -6.31 5.05 -5.73
CA VAL A 44 -6.24 6.47 -5.36
C VAL A 44 -4.80 6.96 -5.39
N SER A 45 -3.87 6.20 -4.82
CA SER A 45 -2.45 6.56 -4.84
C SER A 45 -1.87 6.57 -6.26
N CYS A 46 -2.29 5.68 -7.15
CA CYS A 46 -1.92 5.70 -8.57
C CYS A 46 -2.39 6.98 -9.26
N VAL A 47 -3.64 7.39 -9.04
CA VAL A 47 -4.20 8.63 -9.60
C VAL A 47 -3.39 9.83 -9.12
N VAL A 48 -3.07 9.90 -7.82
CA VAL A 48 -2.22 10.98 -7.29
C VAL A 48 -0.84 10.95 -7.93
N CYS A 49 -0.20 9.77 -8.02
CA CYS A 49 1.11 9.62 -8.65
C CYS A 49 1.12 10.00 -10.13
N GLN A 50 0.01 9.83 -10.87
CA GLN A 50 -0.13 10.30 -12.25
C GLN A 50 -0.07 11.82 -12.33
N TRP A 51 -0.66 12.52 -11.38
CA TRP A 51 -0.69 13.98 -11.35
C TRP A 51 0.62 14.56 -10.80
N ARG A 52 1.11 14.07 -9.67
CA ARG A 52 2.34 14.50 -9.01
C ARG A 52 2.93 13.30 -8.24
N PRO A 53 4.21 12.94 -8.44
CA PRO A 53 5.25 13.58 -9.24
C PRO A 53 5.23 13.18 -10.73
N GLY A 54 4.26 12.38 -11.18
CA GLY A 54 4.25 11.69 -12.47
C GLY A 54 4.74 10.26 -12.32
N VAL A 55 4.08 9.29 -12.99
CA VAL A 55 4.41 7.85 -12.87
C VAL A 55 5.82 7.48 -13.36
N GLU A 56 6.45 8.37 -14.14
CA GLU A 56 7.82 8.20 -14.61
C GLU A 56 8.88 8.71 -13.64
N ALA A 57 8.49 9.39 -12.56
CA ALA A 57 9.42 9.92 -11.58
C ALA A 57 10.35 8.85 -11.00
N VAL A 58 11.49 9.30 -10.47
CA VAL A 58 12.47 8.46 -9.78
C VAL A 58 11.82 7.72 -8.60
N ALA A 59 12.26 6.49 -8.35
CA ALA A 59 11.64 5.58 -7.38
C ALA A 59 11.53 6.18 -5.97
N TRP A 60 12.55 6.94 -5.53
CA TRP A 60 12.56 7.57 -4.22
C TRP A 60 11.46 8.62 -4.03
N LYS A 61 11.01 9.29 -5.11
CA LYS A 61 9.87 10.23 -5.05
C LYS A 61 8.54 9.49 -5.17
N LEU A 62 8.50 8.48 -6.02
CA LEU A 62 7.28 7.76 -6.36
C LEU A 62 6.75 6.92 -5.19
N TRP A 63 7.65 6.25 -4.47
CA TRP A 63 7.27 5.40 -3.32
C TRP A 63 6.59 6.17 -2.18
N PRO A 64 7.18 7.23 -1.60
CA PRO A 64 6.55 7.93 -0.49
C PRO A 64 5.23 8.58 -0.91
N VAL A 65 5.14 9.10 -2.14
CA VAL A 65 3.87 9.66 -2.64
C VAL A 65 2.81 8.57 -2.77
N ALA A 66 3.15 7.39 -3.29
CA ALA A 66 2.21 6.28 -3.38
C ALA A 66 1.76 5.78 -1.99
N VAL A 67 2.66 5.79 -1.00
CA VAL A 67 2.35 5.42 0.38
C VAL A 67 1.40 6.43 1.02
N PHE A 68 1.74 7.72 0.99
CA PHE A 68 0.98 8.76 1.68
C PHE A 68 -0.25 9.26 0.92
N ALA A 69 -0.39 8.94 -0.36
CA ALA A 69 -1.61 9.18 -1.12
C ALA A 69 -2.65 8.05 -0.94
N ASN A 70 -2.30 6.96 -0.26
CA ASN A 70 -3.22 5.86 -0.01
C ASN A 70 -4.15 6.22 1.17
N PRO A 71 -5.48 6.34 0.96
CA PRO A 71 -6.43 6.67 2.03
C PRO A 71 -6.45 5.65 3.17
N VAL A 72 -6.16 4.37 2.90
CA VAL A 72 -6.08 3.33 3.95
C VAL A 72 -4.87 3.57 4.85
N MET A 73 -3.74 3.96 4.28
CA MET A 73 -2.54 4.36 5.06
C MET A 73 -2.85 5.59 5.91
N LEU A 74 -3.48 6.62 5.33
CA LEU A 74 -3.83 7.84 6.06
C LEU A 74 -4.81 7.57 7.21
N ALA A 75 -5.81 6.72 6.98
CA ALA A 75 -6.73 6.30 8.04
C ALA A 75 -5.98 5.57 9.17
N ALA A 76 -5.09 4.63 8.82
CA ALA A 76 -4.28 3.92 9.82
C ALA A 76 -3.38 4.88 10.62
N LEU A 77 -2.76 5.87 9.97
CA LEU A 77 -1.99 6.93 10.64
C LEU A 77 -2.87 7.79 11.56
N GLY A 78 -4.10 8.12 11.14
CA GLY A 78 -5.07 8.82 11.98
C GLY A 78 -5.42 8.05 13.25
N PHE A 79 -5.68 6.75 13.15
CA PHE A 79 -5.93 5.88 14.32
C PHE A 79 -4.71 5.78 15.23
N MET A 80 -3.51 5.60 14.66
CA MET A 80 -2.28 5.57 15.45
C MET A 80 -2.03 6.90 16.19
N ALA A 81 -2.40 8.04 15.59
CA ALA A 81 -2.27 9.35 16.23
C ALA A 81 -3.33 9.55 17.33
N ALA A 82 -4.55 9.07 17.12
CA ALA A 82 -5.61 9.12 18.13
C ALA A 82 -5.25 8.28 19.36
N ASP A 83 -4.72 7.08 19.15
CA ASP A 83 -4.33 6.13 20.20
C ASP A 83 -2.80 6.16 20.46
N TRP A 84 -2.17 7.33 20.37
CA TRP A 84 -0.71 7.46 20.42
C TRP A 84 -0.08 6.86 21.70
N GLU A 85 -0.79 6.92 22.83
CA GLU A 85 -0.34 6.35 24.11
C GLU A 85 -0.18 4.82 24.04
N CYS A 86 -1.01 4.14 23.25
CA CYS A 86 -0.89 2.72 22.96
C CYS A 86 0.30 2.45 22.02
N VAL A 87 0.54 3.33 21.04
CA VAL A 87 1.63 3.18 20.07
C VAL A 87 3.00 3.31 20.73
N VAL A 88 3.17 4.28 21.64
CA VAL A 88 4.43 4.48 22.38
C VAL A 88 4.57 3.53 23.58
N GLY A 89 3.55 2.71 23.85
CA GLY A 89 3.53 1.74 24.95
C GLY A 89 3.34 2.35 26.33
N ALA A 90 2.85 3.59 26.42
CA ALA A 90 2.46 4.25 27.67
C ALA A 90 1.18 3.64 28.26
N ARG A 91 0.27 3.15 27.41
CA ARG A 91 -0.84 2.26 27.79
C ARG A 91 -0.71 0.90 27.13
N ARG A 92 -1.16 -0.14 27.82
CA ARG A 92 -1.23 -1.53 27.33
C ARG A 92 -2.50 -2.17 27.83
N GLY A 93 -3.04 -3.09 27.04
CA GLY A 93 -4.27 -3.81 27.36
C GLY A 93 -5.14 -3.99 26.13
N TRP A 94 -6.34 -4.53 26.34
CA TRP A 94 -7.31 -4.76 25.27
C TRP A 94 -7.79 -3.47 24.60
N ASP A 95 -7.74 -2.34 25.31
CA ASP A 95 -8.09 -1.02 24.76
C ASP A 95 -7.14 -0.58 23.63
N CYS A 96 -5.95 -1.18 23.52
CA CYS A 96 -4.96 -0.86 22.48
C CYS A 96 -5.11 -1.72 21.21
N LEU A 97 -6.15 -2.56 21.10
CA LEU A 97 -6.35 -3.42 19.94
C LEU A 97 -6.48 -2.62 18.64
N ALA A 98 -7.18 -1.48 18.68
CA ALA A 98 -7.34 -0.60 17.52
C ALA A 98 -5.98 -0.05 17.02
N ALA A 99 -5.14 0.43 17.94
CA ALA A 99 -3.77 0.86 17.62
C ALA A 99 -2.93 -0.26 17.01
N ALA A 100 -3.01 -1.48 17.56
CA ALA A 100 -2.30 -2.63 17.01
C ALA A 100 -2.76 -2.97 15.58
N MET A 101 -4.07 -2.96 15.33
CA MET A 101 -4.63 -3.18 14.00
C MET A 101 -4.23 -2.06 13.03
N ALA A 102 -4.18 -0.81 13.49
CA ALA A 102 -3.73 0.32 12.69
C ALA A 102 -2.24 0.19 12.30
N ILE A 103 -1.38 -0.23 13.22
CA ILE A 103 0.05 -0.50 12.94
C ILE A 103 0.19 -1.59 11.87
N LEU A 104 -0.52 -2.72 12.02
CA LEU A 104 -0.51 -3.80 11.04
C LEU A 104 -1.01 -3.32 9.66
N THR A 105 -2.10 -2.56 9.64
CA THR A 105 -2.69 -2.01 8.42
C THR A 105 -1.73 -1.06 7.70
N ALA A 106 -1.05 -0.18 8.45
CA ALA A 106 -0.02 0.69 7.91
C ALA A 106 1.14 -0.12 7.32
N GLY A 107 1.62 -1.13 8.03
CA GLY A 107 2.66 -2.04 7.53
C GLY A 107 2.28 -2.70 6.21
N LEU A 108 1.06 -3.24 6.10
CA LEU A 108 0.55 -3.83 4.86
C LEU A 108 0.48 -2.82 3.72
N CYS A 109 0.11 -1.58 3.99
CA CYS A 109 0.03 -0.52 2.97
C CYS A 109 1.39 -0.10 2.39
N LEU A 110 2.52 -0.46 3.02
CA LEU A 110 3.86 -0.21 2.48
C LEU A 110 4.25 -1.19 1.36
N LEU A 111 3.69 -2.40 1.35
CA LEU A 111 4.07 -3.47 0.42
C LEU A 111 3.64 -3.20 -1.04
N PRO A 112 2.42 -2.70 -1.33
CA PRO A 112 1.99 -2.53 -2.71
C PRO A 112 2.85 -1.55 -3.51
N PRO A 113 3.28 -0.38 -2.98
CA PRO A 113 4.18 0.52 -3.71
C PRO A 113 5.53 -0.13 -4.04
N PHE A 114 6.06 -0.99 -3.16
CA PHE A 114 7.26 -1.79 -3.46
C PHE A 114 7.02 -2.77 -4.61
N GLY A 115 5.85 -3.42 -4.65
CA GLY A 115 5.44 -4.27 -5.78
C GLY A 115 5.45 -3.51 -7.11
N GLY A 116 4.94 -2.28 -7.12
CA GLY A 116 5.00 -1.38 -8.27
C GLY A 116 6.43 -1.06 -8.73
N LEU A 117 7.31 -0.72 -7.79
CA LEU A 117 8.72 -0.42 -8.10
C LEU A 117 9.47 -1.63 -8.62
N LEU A 118 9.30 -2.79 -7.97
CA LEU A 118 9.93 -4.04 -8.36
C LEU A 118 9.49 -4.46 -9.76
N TRP A 119 8.19 -4.37 -10.05
CA TRP A 119 7.64 -4.69 -11.36
C TRP A 119 8.18 -3.76 -12.46
N ARG A 120 8.24 -2.44 -12.19
CA ARG A 120 8.83 -1.46 -13.11
C ARG A 120 10.30 -1.77 -13.38
N TRP A 121 11.07 -2.08 -12.35
CA TRP A 121 12.47 -2.43 -12.47
C TRP A 121 12.68 -3.72 -13.26
N TRP A 122 11.88 -4.74 -13.00
CA TRP A 122 11.94 -6.03 -13.69
C TRP A 122 11.62 -5.89 -15.19
N LYS A 123 10.60 -5.11 -15.54
CA LYS A 123 10.27 -4.81 -16.94
C LYS A 123 11.40 -4.04 -17.64
N ARG A 124 12.08 -3.10 -16.96
CA ARG A 124 13.24 -2.40 -17.53
C ARG A 124 14.40 -3.34 -17.83
N ARG A 125 14.67 -4.33 -16.98
CA ARG A 125 15.72 -5.34 -17.23
C ARG A 125 15.42 -6.28 -18.41
N ARG A 126 14.14 -6.51 -18.69
CA ARG A 126 13.69 -7.39 -19.79
C ARG A 126 13.55 -6.67 -21.12
N ALA A 127 13.68 -5.35 -21.15
CA ALA A 127 13.77 -4.64 -22.41
C ALA A 127 15.13 -5.01 -23.06
N PRO A 128 15.16 -5.52 -24.29
CA PRO A 128 16.43 -5.80 -24.97
C PRO A 128 17.25 -4.52 -25.05
N ALA A 129 18.58 -4.64 -24.89
CA ALA A 129 19.49 -3.54 -25.17
C ALA A 129 19.27 -3.12 -26.62
N ALA A 130 18.93 -1.84 -26.83
CA ALA A 130 18.80 -1.24 -28.14
C ALA A 130 20.17 -1.09 -28.79
#